data_AF-A0A645HIF5-F1
#
_entry.id   AF-A0A645HIF5-F1
#
_cell.length_a   1.000
_cell.length_b   1.000
_cell.length_c   1.000
_cell.angle_alpha   90.00
_cell.angle_beta   90.00
_cell.angle_gamma   90.00
#
_symmetry.space_group_name_H-M   'P 1'
#
loop_
_entity.id
_entity.type
_entity.pdbx_description
1 polymer ?
#
loop_
_entity_poly.entity_id
_entity_poly.type
_entity_poly.pdbx_seq_one_letter_code
_entity_poly.pdbx_strand_id
1 'polypeptide(L)'
;MVSLRHATMINGINNLVITKLDVLSGISPLKIATAYKTEDGKIIDYFTSSTTKLYDYEPIYKELDGWQEDISHARSYEELPENAKKYIEFIEEYLGINVYLVSVGPERSQNIIRKELF
;
A
#
# COMPACT_ATOMS: atom_id res chain seq x y z
N MET A 1 4.80 3.75 2.97
CA MET A 1 5.66 3.26 1.87
C MET A 1 7.13 3.16 2.22
N VAL A 2 7.74 4.14 2.89
CA VAL A 2 9.17 4.06 3.31
C VAL A 2 9.48 2.76 4.07
N SER A 3 8.67 2.41 5.07
CA SER A 3 8.80 1.17 5.83
C SER A 3 8.59 -0.07 4.97
N LEU A 4 7.56 -0.09 4.11
CA LEU A 4 7.28 -1.21 3.21
C LEU A 4 8.42 -1.44 2.20
N ARG A 5 8.99 -0.37 1.63
CA ARG A 5 10.16 -0.46 0.74
C ARG A 5 11.36 -1.08 1.42
N HIS A 6 11.61 -0.71 2.68
CA HIS A 6 12.65 -1.34 3.48
C HIS A 6 12.36 -2.83 3.74
N ALA A 7 11.13 -3.19 4.12
CA ALA A 7 10.74 -4.57 4.34
C ALA A 7 10.89 -5.43 3.07
N THR A 8 10.51 -4.90 1.91
CA THR A 8 10.72 -5.53 0.60
C THR A 8 12.19 -5.79 0.34
N MET A 9 13.05 -4.78 0.56
CA MET A 9 14.48 -4.86 0.30
C MET A 9 15.18 -5.90 1.18
N ILE A 10 14.91 -5.91 2.50
CA ILE A 10 15.62 -6.82 3.43
C ILE A 10 15.18 -8.28 3.31
N ASN A 11 13.94 -8.54 2.88
CA ASN A 11 13.39 -9.88 2.73
C ASN A 11 13.48 -10.41 1.29
N GLY A 12 13.92 -9.59 0.32
CA GLY A 12 13.95 -9.97 -1.09
C GLY A 12 12.56 -10.26 -1.66
N ILE A 13 11.54 -9.50 -1.25
CA ILE A 13 10.15 -9.76 -1.66
C ILE A 13 9.98 -9.39 -3.14
N ASN A 14 9.54 -10.35 -3.97
CA ASN A 14 9.24 -10.11 -5.38
C ASN A 14 7.75 -9.87 -5.67
N ASN A 15 6.87 -10.29 -4.75
CA ASN A 15 5.42 -10.20 -4.91
C ASN A 15 4.75 -9.87 -3.57
N LEU A 16 3.75 -8.99 -3.61
CA LEU A 16 2.96 -8.59 -2.45
C LEU A 16 1.56 -9.18 -2.48
N VAL A 17 1.04 -9.38 -1.27
CA VAL A 17 -0.37 -9.61 -1.03
C VAL A 17 -0.90 -8.41 -0.25
N ILE A 18 -1.86 -7.69 -0.83
CA ILE A 18 -2.56 -6.61 -0.14
C ILE A 18 -3.78 -7.23 0.54
N THR A 19 -3.93 -6.97 1.83
CA THR A 19 -5.09 -7.44 2.60
C THR A 19 -5.92 -6.28 3.13
N LYS A 20 -7.20 -6.54 3.38
CA LYS A 20 -8.15 -5.55 3.93
C LYS A 20 -8.28 -4.30 3.07
N LEU A 21 -8.29 -4.46 1.74
CA LEU A 21 -8.49 -3.31 0.85
C LEU A 21 -9.88 -2.69 1.06
N ASP A 22 -10.87 -3.51 1.42
CA ASP A 22 -12.25 -3.11 1.71
C ASP A 22 -12.36 -2.07 2.83
N VAL A 23 -11.46 -2.11 3.82
CA VAL A 23 -11.43 -1.18 4.95
C VAL A 23 -11.08 0.25 4.51
N LEU A 24 -10.47 0.44 3.34
CA LEU A 24 -10.18 1.77 2.80
C LEU A 24 -11.38 2.40 2.08
N SER A 25 -12.45 1.64 1.83
CA SER A 25 -13.67 2.15 1.20
C SER A 25 -14.34 3.20 2.11
N GLY A 26 -14.74 4.31 1.53
CA GLY A 26 -15.31 5.46 2.25
C GLY A 26 -14.26 6.51 2.68
N ILE A 27 -12.97 6.20 2.61
CA ILE A 27 -11.89 7.13 3.01
C ILE A 27 -11.39 7.87 1.78
N SER A 28 -11.53 9.20 1.76
CA SER A 28 -10.91 10.06 0.74
C SER A 28 -10.53 11.42 1.35
N PRO A 29 -9.31 11.94 1.12
CA PRO A 29 -8.21 11.31 0.38
C PRO A 29 -7.49 10.22 1.17
N LEU A 30 -6.83 9.29 0.47
CA LEU A 30 -5.93 8.30 1.05
C LEU A 30 -4.54 8.91 1.25
N LYS A 31 -4.07 8.97 2.50
CA LYS A 31 -2.76 9.51 2.85
C LYS A 31 -1.72 8.40 2.93
N ILE A 32 -0.71 8.49 2.07
CA ILE A 32 0.34 7.48 1.96
C ILE A 32 1.69 8.09 2.32
N ALA A 33 2.31 7.62 3.41
CA ALA A 33 3.61 8.13 3.85
C ALA A 33 4.73 7.67 2.90
N THR A 34 5.26 8.59 2.09
CA THR A 34 6.30 8.34 1.08
C THR A 34 7.68 8.84 1.49
N ALA A 35 7.75 9.72 2.48
CA ALA A 35 9.00 10.19 3.06
C ALA A 35 8.81 10.51 4.54
N TYR A 36 9.92 10.70 5.25
CA TYR A 36 9.95 11.21 6.60
C TYR A 36 10.77 12.50 6.62
N LYS A 37 10.33 13.47 7.44
CA LYS A 37 11.10 14.65 7.78
C LYS A 37 11.72 14.43 9.16
N THR A 38 13.03 14.49 9.23
CA THR A 38 13.78 14.33 10.49
C THR A 38 13.60 15.56 11.38
N GLU A 39 13.94 15.44 12.67
CA GLU A 39 13.98 16.56 13.62
C GLU A 39 14.80 17.75 13.08
N ASP A 40 15.94 17.46 12.43
CA ASP A 40 16.80 18.46 11.77
C ASP A 40 16.21 19.07 10.47
N GLY A 41 14.97 18.72 10.12
CA GLY A 41 14.26 19.19 8.93
C GLY A 41 14.64 18.50 7.61
N LYS A 42 15.49 17.47 7.62
CA LYS A 42 15.90 16.75 6.40
C LYS A 42 14.80 15.81 5.93
N ILE A 43 14.60 15.73 4.62
CA ILE A 43 13.67 14.77 4.02
C ILE A 43 14.44 13.51 3.66
N ILE A 44 13.99 12.37 4.20
CA ILE A 44 14.54 11.06 3.91
C ILE A 44 13.44 10.15 3.36
N ASP A 45 13.81 9.27 2.44
CA ASP A 45 12.92 8.29 1.83
C ASP A 45 13.23 6.85 2.30
N TYR A 46 14.23 6.67 3.16
CA TYR A 46 14.66 5.38 3.70
C TYR A 46 14.24 5.20 5.16
N PHE A 47 14.11 3.94 5.58
CA PHE A 47 13.76 3.60 6.95
C PHE A 47 15.00 3.68 7.85
N THR A 48 14.86 4.31 9.02
CA THR A 48 15.96 4.46 9.99
C THR A 48 16.17 3.18 10.79
N SER A 49 17.42 2.91 11.20
CA SER A 49 17.76 1.79 12.09
C SER A 49 17.48 2.06 13.57
N SER A 50 17.22 3.32 13.94
CA SER A 50 16.90 3.72 15.31
C SER A 50 15.40 3.94 15.48
N THR A 51 14.77 3.09 16.29
CA THR A 51 13.35 3.21 16.64
C THR A 51 13.04 4.47 17.44
N THR A 52 13.97 4.93 18.29
CA THR A 52 13.84 6.18 19.03
C THR A 52 13.70 7.36 18.08
N LYS A 53 14.58 7.48 17.09
CA LYS A 53 14.52 8.57 16.10
C LYS A 53 13.26 8.54 15.24
N LEU A 54 12.74 7.35 14.95
CA LEU A 54 11.54 7.22 14.13
C LEU A 54 10.31 7.85 14.80
N TYR A 55 10.29 7.93 16.13
CA TYR A 55 9.19 8.53 16.88
C TYR A 55 9.06 10.04 16.62
N ASP A 56 10.20 10.71 16.44
CA ASP A 56 10.26 12.17 16.25
C ASP A 56 10.20 12.57 14.76
N TYR A 57 10.15 11.61 13.85
CA TYR A 57 10.10 11.87 12.41
C TYR A 57 8.68 12.15 11.94
N GLU A 58 8.47 13.28 11.27
CA GLU A 58 7.18 13.65 10.70
C GLU A 58 6.96 12.94 9.35
N PRO A 59 5.88 12.15 9.17
CA PRO A 59 5.57 11.54 7.87
C PRO A 59 5.14 12.59 6.84
N ILE A 60 5.77 12.56 5.68
CA ILE A 60 5.34 13.31 4.50
C ILE A 60 4.41 12.41 3.68
N TYR A 61 3.18 12.86 3.52
CA TYR A 61 2.13 12.12 2.83
C TYR A 61 2.02 12.55 1.37
N LYS A 62 1.88 11.55 0.50
CA LYS A 62 1.26 11.70 -0.82
C LYS A 62 -0.23 11.37 -0.66
N GLU A 63 -1.08 12.19 -1.26
CA GLU A 63 -2.52 11.97 -1.29
C GLU A 63 -2.90 11.29 -2.61
N LEU A 64 -3.72 10.25 -2.52
CA LEU A 64 -4.42 9.65 -3.64
C LEU A 64 -5.93 9.77 -3.40
N ASP A 65 -6.69 9.87 -4.48
CA ASP A 65 -8.14 9.81 -4.38
C ASP A 65 -8.57 8.44 -3.85
N GLY A 66 -9.48 8.44 -2.88
CA GLY A 66 -10.10 7.22 -2.38
C GLY A 66 -11.30 6.78 -3.21
N TRP A 67 -12.01 5.77 -2.73
CA TRP A 67 -13.26 5.28 -3.33
C TRP A 67 -14.35 5.19 -2.26
N GLN A 68 -15.62 5.22 -2.66
CA GLN A 68 -16.77 5.13 -1.75
C GLN A 68 -17.51 3.80 -1.89
N GLU A 69 -17.32 3.13 -3.02
CA GLU A 69 -17.97 1.88 -3.39
C GLU A 69 -17.55 0.73 -2.47
N ASP A 70 -18.50 -0.12 -2.10
CA ASP A 70 -18.20 -1.38 -1.42
C ASP A 70 -17.59 -2.38 -2.41
N ILE A 71 -16.36 -2.79 -2.13
CA ILE A 71 -15.59 -3.72 -2.96
C ILE A 71 -15.66 -5.16 -2.46
N SER A 72 -16.40 -5.44 -1.37
CA SER A 72 -16.45 -6.76 -0.74
C SER A 72 -17.00 -7.87 -1.66
N HIS A 73 -17.78 -7.48 -2.65
CA HIS A 73 -18.35 -8.35 -3.67
C HIS A 73 -17.43 -8.59 -4.86
N ALA A 74 -16.37 -7.79 -5.05
CA ALA A 74 -15.48 -7.91 -6.19
C ALA A 74 -14.78 -9.29 -6.23
N ARG A 75 -14.76 -9.92 -7.41
CA ARG A 75 -14.08 -11.21 -7.64
C ARG A 75 -13.01 -11.13 -8.73
N SER A 76 -12.94 -10.01 -9.45
CA SER A 76 -11.93 -9.74 -10.47
C SER A 76 -11.31 -8.36 -10.26
N TYR A 77 -10.13 -8.11 -10.84
CA TYR A 77 -9.47 -6.81 -10.73
C TYR A 77 -10.28 -5.74 -11.44
N GLU A 78 -10.94 -6.10 -12.55
CA GLU A 78 -11.74 -5.24 -13.40
C GLU A 78 -12.97 -4.68 -12.66
N GLU A 79 -13.53 -5.45 -11.72
CA GLU A 79 -14.66 -5.04 -10.86
C GLU A 79 -14.28 -4.00 -9.80
N LEU A 80 -12.99 -3.78 -9.54
CA LEU A 80 -12.55 -2.77 -8.58
C LEU A 80 -12.78 -1.34 -9.11
N PRO A 81 -13.13 -0.39 -8.23
CA PRO A 81 -13.18 1.03 -8.57
C PRO A 81 -11.82 1.52 -9.10
N GLU A 82 -11.87 2.49 -10.00
CA GLU A 82 -10.68 3.04 -10.65
C GLU A 82 -9.64 3.56 -9.63
N ASN A 83 -10.10 4.21 -8.57
CA ASN A 83 -9.21 4.73 -7.52
C ASN A 83 -8.57 3.61 -6.68
N ALA A 84 -9.26 2.48 -6.50
CA ALA A 84 -8.68 1.30 -5.86
C ALA A 84 -7.58 0.68 -6.73
N LYS A 85 -7.78 0.62 -8.04
CA LYS A 85 -6.77 0.18 -9.02
C LYS A 85 -5.55 1.10 -8.99
N LYS A 86 -5.74 2.42 -9.04
CA LYS A 86 -4.66 3.42 -8.92
C LYS A 86 -3.87 3.31 -7.61
N TYR A 87 -4.54 3.00 -6.50
CA TYR A 87 -3.86 2.75 -5.23
C TYR A 87 -2.93 1.52 -5.30
N ILE A 88 -3.41 0.43 -5.90
CA ILE A 88 -2.61 -0.79 -6.11
C ILE A 88 -1.44 -0.52 -7.06
N GLU A 89 -1.70 0.13 -8.19
CA GLU A 89 -0.68 0.51 -9.19
C GLU A 89 0.38 1.42 -8.59
N PHE A 90 -0.01 2.41 -7.77
CA PHE A 90 0.94 3.26 -7.06
C PHE A 90 1.88 2.45 -6.15
N ILE A 91 1.38 1.42 -5.45
CA ILE A 91 2.21 0.55 -4.62
C ILE A 91 3.18 -0.26 -5.49
N GLU A 92 2.71 -0.82 -6.59
CA GLU A 92 3.53 -1.59 -7.54
C GLU A 92 4.66 -0.72 -8.13
N GLU A 93 4.32 0.47 -8.61
CA GLU A 93 5.28 1.43 -9.17
C GLU A 93 6.30 1.89 -8.13
N TYR A 94 5.84 2.23 -6.92
CA TYR A 94 6.71 2.75 -5.86
C TYR A 94 7.74 1.70 -5.41
N LEU A 95 7.36 0.42 -5.38
CA LEU A 95 8.20 -0.66 -4.89
C LEU A 95 8.95 -1.40 -6.00
N GLY A 96 8.53 -1.25 -7.27
CA GLY A 96 9.08 -1.99 -8.39
C GLY A 96 8.79 -3.50 -8.34
N ILE A 97 7.72 -3.91 -7.66
CA ILE A 97 7.32 -5.31 -7.50
C ILE A 97 5.82 -5.49 -7.74
N ASN A 98 5.40 -6.72 -8.01
CA ASN A 98 4.01 -6.99 -8.34
C ASN A 98 3.14 -7.16 -7.09
N VAL A 99 1.87 -6.79 -7.18
CA VAL A 99 0.82 -7.22 -6.25
C VAL A 99 0.12 -8.43 -6.86
N TYR A 100 0.41 -9.60 -6.31
CA TYR A 100 -0.10 -10.89 -6.77
C TYR A 100 -1.56 -11.10 -6.38
N LEU A 101 -1.93 -10.75 -5.14
CA LEU A 101 -3.25 -11.00 -4.59
C LEU A 101 -3.75 -9.79 -3.81
N VAL A 102 -5.05 -9.53 -3.95
CA VAL A 102 -5.76 -8.50 -3.20
C VAL A 102 -6.93 -9.14 -2.47
N SER A 103 -6.97 -9.02 -1.14
CA SER A 103 -8.11 -9.41 -0.33
C SER A 103 -9.04 -8.21 -0.12
N VAL A 104 -10.32 -8.43 -0.45
CA VAL A 104 -11.41 -7.45 -0.36
C VAL A 104 -12.43 -7.82 0.73
N GLY A 105 -12.05 -8.70 1.65
CA GLY A 105 -12.92 -9.08 2.77
C GLY A 105 -12.39 -10.29 3.54
N PRO A 106 -13.07 -10.68 4.63
CA PRO A 106 -12.64 -11.73 5.53
C PRO A 106 -12.81 -13.15 4.98
N GLU A 107 -13.70 -13.36 4.02
CA GLU A 107 -13.96 -14.70 3.49
C GLU A 107 -12.84 -15.18 2.57
N ARG A 108 -12.61 -16.51 2.54
CA ARG A 108 -11.66 -17.12 1.61
C ARG A 108 -11.99 -16.84 0.13
N SER A 109 -13.27 -16.67 -0.19
CA SER A 109 -13.76 -16.33 -1.54
C SER A 109 -13.47 -14.87 -1.94
N GLN A 110 -13.17 -13.99 -0.98
CA GLN A 110 -12.94 -12.56 -1.17
C GLN A 110 -11.46 -12.24 -1.43
N ASN A 111 -10.83 -13.04 -2.31
CA ASN A 111 -9.46 -12.87 -2.73
C ASN A 111 -9.40 -12.81 -4.26
N ILE A 112 -8.84 -11.72 -4.79
CA ILE A 112 -8.63 -11.49 -6.22
C ILE A 112 -7.18 -11.83 -6.53
N ILE A 113 -6.97 -12.88 -7.31
CA ILE A 113 -5.65 -13.27 -7.82
C ILE A 113 -5.40 -12.48 -9.12
N ARG A 114 -4.34 -11.67 -9.15
CA ARG A 114 -4.00 -10.78 -10.27
C ARG A 114 -2.96 -11.36 -11.22
N LYS A 115 -2.07 -12.22 -10.72
CA LYS A 115 -1.01 -12.88 -11.50
C LYS A 115 -0.90 -14.32 -11.03
N GLU A 116 -0.42 -15.25 -11.83
CA GLU A 116 -0.09 -16.59 -11.33
C GLU A 116 1.28 -16.57 -10.66
N LEU A 117 1.35 -17.15 -9.46
CA LEU A 117 2.60 -17.54 -8.84
C LEU A 117 2.74 -19.03 -9.14
N PHE A 118 3.61 -19.35 -10.11
CA PHE A 118 3.98 -20.70 -10.56
C PHE A 118 3.01 -21.38 -11.53
#